data_AF-A0A2W4JTU0-F1
#
_entry.id   AF-A0A2W4JTU0-F1
#
_cell.length_a   1.000
_cell.length_b   1.000
_cell.length_c   1.000
_cell.angle_alpha   90.00
_cell.angle_beta   90.00
_cell.angle_gamma   90.00
#
_symmetry.space_group_name_H-M   'P 1'
#
loop_
_entity.id
_entity.type
_entity.pdbx_description
1 polymer ?
#
loop_
_entity_poly.entity_id
_entity_poly.type
_entity_poly.pdbx_seq_one_letter_code
_entity_poly.pdbx_strand_id
1 'polypeptide(L)'
;MSIDAKSVNVWQVDVRPFADGQDPVKLCLEEGVVGIGWRISGRPSSKEDYWEKAKAIYSKNAQWARAATPFLFQMKENDLVWMKDFAGIYYLGRIESDWGTGIDPV
;
A
#
# COMPACT_ATOMS: atom_id res chain seq x y z
N MET A 1 -26.15 -10.58 23.29
CA MET A 1 -24.87 -10.04 22.78
C MET A 1 -25.06 -9.77 21.30
N SER A 2 -25.11 -8.50 20.90
CA SER A 2 -25.10 -8.14 19.49
C SER A 2 -23.69 -8.39 18.96
N ILE A 3 -23.56 -9.17 17.90
CA ILE A 3 -22.30 -9.30 17.17
C ILE A 3 -22.28 -8.08 16.27
N ASP A 4 -21.61 -7.00 16.70
CA ASP A 4 -21.29 -5.92 15.77
C ASP A 4 -20.35 -6.53 14.71
N ALA A 5 -20.92 -6.87 13.56
CA ALA A 5 -20.14 -7.27 12.41
C ALA A 5 -19.25 -6.08 12.06
N LYS A 6 -17.96 -6.14 12.42
CA LYS A 6 -16.97 -5.16 11.97
C LYS A 6 -17.07 -5.09 10.44
N SER A 7 -17.36 -3.91 9.91
CA SER A 7 -17.36 -3.68 8.47
C SER A 7 -15.96 -3.94 7.93
N VAL A 8 -15.82 -4.90 7.02
CA VAL A 8 -14.58 -5.18 6.29
C VAL A 8 -14.66 -4.46 4.96
N ASN A 9 -13.70 -3.57 4.67
CA ASN A 9 -13.58 -2.98 3.35
C ASN A 9 -12.77 -3.89 2.43
N VAL A 10 -13.08 -3.83 1.13
CA VAL A 10 -12.31 -4.50 0.09
C VAL A 10 -11.70 -3.44 -0.82
N TRP A 11 -10.38 -3.40 -0.89
CA TRP A 11 -9.61 -2.42 -1.65
C TRP A 11 -9.04 -3.06 -2.91
N GLN A 12 -9.29 -2.45 -4.07
CA GLN A 12 -8.57 -2.78 -5.30
C GLN A 12 -7.28 -1.96 -5.36
N VAL A 13 -6.15 -2.64 -5.52
CA VAL A 13 -4.86 -1.98 -5.72
C VAL A 13 -4.25 -2.42 -7.04
N ASP A 14 -4.18 -1.48 -7.98
CA ASP A 14 -3.45 -1.64 -9.22
C ASP A 14 -2.01 -1.15 -9.03
N VAL A 15 -1.10 -2.07 -8.70
CA VAL A 15 0.31 -1.74 -8.52
C VAL A 15 0.93 -1.45 -9.88
N ARG A 16 1.16 -0.16 -10.18
CA ARG A 16 1.57 0.25 -11.54
C ARG A 16 2.96 -0.29 -11.91
N PRO A 17 3.15 -0.72 -13.17
CA PRO A 17 4.42 -1.19 -13.73
C PRO A 17 5.37 -0.01 -13.96
N PHE A 18 6.02 0.49 -12.92
CA PHE A 18 7.18 1.39 -13.06
C PHE A 18 8.46 0.79 -12.47
N ALA A 19 8.42 -0.50 -12.11
CA ALA A 19 9.61 -1.25 -11.74
C ALA A 19 10.22 -1.89 -13.00
N ASP A 20 11.53 -1.79 -13.13
CA ASP A 20 12.35 -2.17 -14.28
C ASP A 20 12.23 -3.66 -14.69
N GLY A 21 11.10 -4.05 -15.28
CA GLY A 21 10.84 -5.42 -15.73
C GLY A 21 10.44 -6.41 -14.63
N GLN A 22 10.29 -5.96 -13.38
CA GLN A 22 9.84 -6.80 -12.26
C GLN A 22 8.34 -6.62 -12.01
N ASP A 23 7.62 -7.72 -11.79
CA ASP A 23 6.22 -7.69 -11.42
C ASP A 23 6.09 -7.12 -9.99
N PRO A 24 5.43 -5.97 -9.82
CA PRO A 24 5.40 -5.29 -8.54
C PRO A 24 4.44 -5.97 -7.55
N VAL A 25 3.48 -6.78 -8.01
CA VAL A 25 2.64 -7.61 -7.14
C VAL A 25 3.48 -8.74 -6.56
N LYS A 26 4.35 -9.37 -7.36
CA LYS A 26 5.26 -10.41 -6.83
C LYS A 26 6.18 -9.86 -5.75
N LEU A 27 6.77 -8.69 -5.96
CA LEU A 27 7.58 -8.02 -4.94
C LEU A 27 6.77 -7.74 -3.67
N CYS A 28 5.53 -7.25 -3.80
CA CYS A 28 4.64 -7.04 -2.66
C CYS A 28 4.35 -8.34 -1.89
N LEU A 29 4.13 -9.45 -2.60
CA LEU A 29 3.86 -10.76 -2.01
C LEU A 29 5.09 -11.34 -1.32
N GLU A 30 6.28 -11.23 -1.93
CA GLU A 30 7.55 -11.70 -1.36
C GLU A 30 7.87 -10.97 -0.05
N GLU A 31 7.63 -9.67 0.00
CA GLU A 31 7.92 -8.81 1.16
C GLU A 31 6.77 -8.74 2.18
N GLY A 32 5.62 -9.35 1.89
CA GLY A 32 4.44 -9.30 2.77
C GLY A 32 3.85 -7.90 2.95
N VAL A 33 3.92 -7.05 1.92
CA VAL A 33 3.44 -5.65 1.94
C VAL A 33 2.48 -5.34 0.81
N VAL A 34 1.84 -4.17 0.89
CA VAL A 34 1.11 -3.57 -0.25
C VAL A 34 1.75 -2.22 -0.58
N GLY A 35 2.21 -2.06 -1.82
CA GLY A 35 2.94 -0.87 -2.26
C GLY A 35 2.05 0.27 -2.75
N ILE A 36 2.35 1.50 -2.32
CA ILE A 36 1.69 2.75 -2.79
C ILE A 36 2.15 3.14 -4.22
N GLY A 37 3.34 2.72 -4.64
CA GLY A 37 3.93 3.06 -5.94
C GLY A 37 4.49 4.49 -6.05
N TRP A 38 4.60 5.21 -4.93
CA TRP A 38 5.14 6.58 -4.86
C TRP A 38 6.34 6.63 -3.91
N ARG A 39 7.53 6.38 -4.46
CA ARG A 39 8.77 6.19 -3.70
C ARG A 39 9.29 7.51 -3.14
N ILE A 40 9.83 7.49 -1.92
CA ILE A 40 10.62 8.60 -1.37
C ILE A 40 12.07 8.13 -1.12
N SER A 41 12.98 9.08 -0.96
CA SER A 41 14.34 8.78 -0.52
C SER A 41 14.36 8.44 0.97
N GLY A 42 15.03 7.33 1.31
CA GLY A 42 15.15 6.86 2.69
C GLY A 42 13.90 6.13 3.21
N ARG A 43 13.99 5.63 4.44
CA ARG A 43 12.89 4.95 5.15
C ARG A 43 12.12 5.98 5.98
N PRO A 44 10.81 6.18 5.76
CA PRO A 44 10.03 7.05 6.62
C PRO A 44 9.86 6.44 8.01
N SER A 45 9.90 7.27 9.05
CA SER A 45 9.70 6.83 10.44
C SER A 45 8.23 6.70 10.83
N SER A 46 7.33 7.37 10.12
CA SER A 46 5.87 7.31 10.31
C SER A 46 5.11 7.61 9.01
N LYS A 47 3.78 7.47 9.05
CA LYS A 47 2.88 7.87 7.96
C LYS A 47 2.99 9.36 7.64
N GLU A 48 3.09 10.19 8.68
CA GLU A 48 3.23 11.65 8.59
C GLU A 48 4.58 12.04 8.00
N ASP A 49 5.66 11.37 8.41
CA ASP A 49 6.99 11.58 7.84
C ASP A 49 7.02 11.21 6.35
N TYR A 50 6.40 10.08 5.97
CA TYR A 50 6.20 9.76 4.56
C TYR A 50 5.42 10.86 3.83
N TRP A 51 4.29 11.31 4.41
CA TRP A 51 3.43 12.30 3.79
C TRP A 51 4.16 13.62 3.53
N GLU A 52 4.90 14.15 4.50
CA GLU A 52 5.63 15.42 4.34
C GLU A 52 6.78 15.29 3.34
N LYS A 53 7.56 14.20 3.39
CA LYS A 53 8.63 13.93 2.40
C LYS A 53 8.06 13.79 0.99
N ALA A 54 6.98 13.03 0.84
CA ALA A 54 6.34 12.81 -0.45
C ALA A 54 5.66 14.09 -0.98
N LYS A 55 5.08 14.92 -0.10
CA LYS A 55 4.50 16.22 -0.46
C LYS A 55 5.54 17.17 -1.05
N ALA A 56 6.76 17.19 -0.48
CA ALA A 56 7.85 18.00 -1.02
C ALA A 56 8.22 17.62 -2.47
N ILE A 57 8.05 16.34 -2.85
CA ILE A 57 8.38 15.81 -4.18
C ILE A 57 7.19 15.91 -5.14
N TYR A 58 6.00 15.56 -4.66
CA TYR A 58 4.83 15.26 -5.49
C TYR A 58 3.66 16.24 -5.34
N SER A 59 3.81 17.34 -4.60
CA SER A 59 2.71 18.32 -4.34
C SER A 59 1.98 18.82 -5.59
N LYS A 60 2.64 18.85 -6.75
CA LYS A 60 2.03 19.25 -8.04
C LYS A 60 1.25 18.13 -8.74
N ASN A 61 1.30 16.90 -8.23
CA ASN A 61 0.66 15.73 -8.80
C ASN A 61 -0.51 15.26 -7.94
N ALA A 62 -1.74 15.63 -8.33
CA ALA A 62 -2.95 15.23 -7.62
C ALA A 62 -3.17 13.70 -7.57
N GLN A 63 -2.54 12.93 -8.46
CA GLN A 63 -2.62 11.46 -8.41
C GLN A 63 -1.89 10.87 -7.21
N TRP A 64 -0.80 11.51 -6.75
CA TRP A 64 -0.08 11.06 -5.56
C TRP A 64 -0.97 11.14 -4.33
N ALA A 65 -1.56 12.30 -4.05
CA ALA A 65 -2.43 12.47 -2.88
C ALA A 65 -3.60 11.48 -2.91
N ARG A 66 -4.24 11.30 -4.07
CA ARG A 66 -5.34 10.32 -4.25
C ARG A 66 -4.90 8.88 -4.01
N ALA A 67 -3.68 8.51 -4.41
CA ALA A 67 -3.15 7.16 -4.22
C ALA A 67 -2.67 6.94 -2.78
N ALA A 68 -2.04 7.94 -2.15
CA ALA A 68 -1.47 7.81 -0.80
C ALA A 68 -2.54 7.86 0.31
N THR A 69 -3.61 8.64 0.14
CA THR A 69 -4.64 8.83 1.18
C THR A 69 -5.27 7.52 1.66
N PRO A 70 -5.70 6.58 0.78
CA PRO A 70 -6.27 5.31 1.24
C PRO A 70 -5.31 4.51 2.12
N PHE A 71 -4.06 4.36 1.70
CA PHE A 71 -3.04 3.58 2.39
C PHE A 71 -2.63 4.18 3.74
N LEU A 72 -2.53 5.51 3.81
CA LEU A 72 -2.07 6.18 5.03
C LEU A 72 -3.21 6.36 6.04
N PHE A 73 -4.45 6.62 5.59
CA PHE A 73 -5.47 7.17 6.47
C PHE A 73 -6.81 6.41 6.45
N GLN A 74 -7.00 5.41 5.59
CA GLN A 74 -8.31 4.76 5.43
C GLN A 74 -8.27 3.23 5.58
N MET A 75 -7.27 2.56 5.02
CA MET A 75 -7.06 1.12 5.18
C MET A 75 -6.78 0.79 6.65
N LYS A 76 -7.36 -0.30 7.15
CA LYS A 76 -7.26 -0.72 8.55
C LYS A 76 -7.02 -2.21 8.67
N GLU A 77 -6.55 -2.65 9.83
CA GLU A 77 -6.46 -4.07 10.17
C GLU A 77 -7.77 -4.81 9.87
N ASN A 78 -7.63 -5.98 9.25
CA ASN A 78 -8.70 -6.85 8.73
C ASN A 78 -9.37 -6.39 7.42
N ASP A 79 -9.05 -5.22 6.88
CA ASP A 79 -9.45 -4.90 5.51
C ASP A 79 -8.81 -5.90 4.53
N LEU A 80 -9.47 -6.13 3.41
CA LEU A 80 -8.98 -6.98 2.35
C LEU A 80 -8.42 -6.14 1.21
N VAL A 81 -7.32 -6.59 0.62
CA VAL A 81 -6.71 -5.98 -0.56
C VAL A 81 -6.62 -7.02 -1.65
N TRP A 82 -7.18 -6.73 -2.82
CA TRP A 82 -6.96 -7.55 -4.00
C TRP A 82 -6.06 -6.85 -5.00
N MET A 83 -5.11 -7.63 -5.52
CA MET A 83 -4.09 -7.19 -6.47
C MET A 83 -4.12 -8.10 -7.69
N LYS A 84 -3.69 -7.54 -8.83
CA LYS A 84 -3.60 -8.26 -10.10
C LYS A 84 -2.18 -8.19 -10.64
N ASP A 85 -1.57 -9.35 -10.87
CA ASP A 85 -0.24 -9.42 -11.48
C ASP A 85 -0.31 -9.23 -13.02
N PHE A 86 0.84 -9.22 -13.69
CA PHE A 86 0.87 -9.05 -15.15
C PHE A 86 0.35 -10.27 -15.93
N ALA A 87 0.33 -11.46 -15.32
CA ALA A 87 -0.28 -12.65 -15.90
C ALA A 87 -1.82 -12.64 -15.79
N GLY A 88 -2.37 -11.68 -15.05
CA GLY A 88 -3.80 -11.55 -14.79
C GLY A 88 -4.29 -12.42 -13.64
N ILE A 89 -3.39 -12.96 -12.82
CA ILE A 89 -3.71 -13.69 -11.61
C ILE A 89 -4.10 -12.69 -10.52
N TYR A 90 -5.19 -13.02 -9.82
CA TYR A 90 -5.72 -12.22 -8.73
C TYR A 90 -5.29 -12.80 -7.38
N TYR A 91 -4.84 -11.92 -6.50
CA TYR A 91 -4.42 -12.24 -5.14
C TYR A 91 -5.31 -11.49 -4.17
N LEU A 92 -5.64 -12.11 -3.04
CA LEU A 92 -6.39 -11.50 -1.96
C LEU A 92 -5.56 -11.57 -0.67
N GLY A 93 -5.14 -10.42 -0.18
CA GLY A 93 -4.45 -10.27 1.11
C GLY A 93 -5.38 -9.66 2.16
N ARG A 94 -5.02 -9.84 3.42
CA ARG A 94 -5.64 -9.18 4.56
C ARG A 94 -4.63 -8.25 5.21
N ILE A 95 -5.03 -7.03 5.52
CA ILE A 95 -4.19 -6.09 6.26
C ILE A 95 -4.03 -6.59 7.70
N GLU A 96 -2.79 -6.83 8.13
CA GLU A 96 -2.48 -7.31 9.47
C GLU A 96 -1.97 -6.21 10.42
N SER A 97 -1.62 -5.03 9.89
CA SER A 97 -1.22 -3.87 10.68
C SER A 97 -1.49 -2.55 9.94
N ASP A 98 -1.63 -1.46 10.68
CA ASP A 98 -1.96 -0.12 10.14
C ASP A 98 -0.78 0.56 9.40
N TRP A 99 0.47 0.27 9.79
CA TRP A 99 1.67 0.76 9.10
C TRP A 99 2.89 -0.10 9.40
N GLY A 100 3.57 -0.50 8.33
CA GLY A 100 4.89 -1.11 8.38
C GLY A 100 5.65 -0.72 7.13
N THR A 101 6.95 -0.46 7.28
CA THR A 101 7.84 -0.37 6.12
C THR A 101 8.45 -1.76 5.99
N GLY A 102 7.97 -2.56 5.02
CA GLY A 102 8.56 -3.88 4.73
C GLY A 102 9.95 -3.71 4.16
N ILE A 103 10.90 -3.52 5.07
CA ILE A 103 12.31 -3.84 4.94
C ILE A 103 12.76 -4.07 6.39
N ASP A 104 12.66 -5.30 6.88
CA ASP A 104 13.49 -5.72 8.02
C ASP A 104 14.66 -6.53 7.45
N PRO A 105 15.82 -5.90 7.23
CA PRO A 105 17.07 -6.63 7.23
C PRO A 105 17.55 -6.67 8.69
N VAL A 106 17.44 -7.84 9.33
CA VAL A 106 18.35 -8.20 10.42
C VAL A 106 19.64 -8.69 9.79
#